data_AF-A0A3P7FT32-F1
#
_entry.id   AF-A0A3P7FT32-F1
#
_cell.length_a   1.000
_cell.length_b   1.000
_cell.length_c   1.000
_cell.angle_alpha   90.00
_cell.angle_beta   90.00
_cell.angle_gamma   90.00
#
_symmetry.space_group_name_H-M   'P 1'
#
loop_
_entity.id
_entity.type
_entity.pdbx_description
1 polymer ?
#
loop_
_entity_poly.entity_id
_entity_poly.type
_entity_poly.pdbx_seq_one_letter_code
_entity_poly.pdbx_strand_id
1 'polypeptide(L)'
;MGERYSELLGIINDLQDFCQMVLLLLLLIDLIHVFIVTRAELLEGLYCGTENCYEVVNIDRSEFNKNMLGRTYRKLAAQYHPDKVTDTKKKEAEEKFRQIATAYETLKDDETRADYDYYLDHPEQRAYNYYQYYRRWVAPKVDVRIVVLVTLILISVIQVCFNIFLFVPRVFEFEQ
;
A
#
# COMPACT_ATOMS: atom_id res chain seq x y z
N MET A 1 -48.16 1.56 -37.49
CA MET A 1 -47.53 0.83 -36.36
C MET A 1 -46.01 0.87 -36.46
N GLY A 2 -45.40 0.52 -37.61
CA GLY A 2 -43.94 0.51 -37.78
C GLY A 2 -43.20 1.81 -37.40
N GLU A 3 -43.71 2.98 -37.80
CA GLU A 3 -43.08 4.27 -37.44
C GLU A 3 -43.03 4.51 -35.92
N ARG A 4 -44.10 4.17 -35.20
CA ARG A 4 -44.13 4.32 -33.73
C ARG A 4 -43.14 3.38 -33.04
N TYR A 5 -42.90 2.19 -33.60
CA TYR A 5 -41.86 1.27 -33.12
C TYR A 5 -40.46 1.83 -33.40
N SER A 6 -40.23 2.42 -34.58
CA SER A 6 -38.97 3.07 -34.95
C SER A 6 -38.62 4.21 -34.00
N GLU A 7 -39.58 5.09 -33.69
CA GLU A 7 -39.37 6.19 -32.73
C GLU A 7 -39.06 5.68 -31.31
N LEU A 8 -39.78 4.66 -30.84
CA LEU A 8 -39.53 4.06 -29.52
C LEU A 8 -38.14 3.42 -29.44
N LEU A 9 -37.70 2.72 -30.49
CA LEU A 9 -36.36 2.14 -30.55
C LEU A 9 -35.27 3.22 -30.55
N GLY A 10 -35.49 4.34 -31.25
CA GLY A 10 -34.59 5.49 -31.22
C GLY A 10 -34.39 6.03 -29.80
N ILE A 11 -35.49 6.28 -29.07
CA ILE A 11 -35.44 6.78 -27.68
C ILE A 11 -34.74 5.80 -26.74
N ILE A 12 -34.97 4.49 -26.90
CA ILE A 12 -34.31 3.47 -26.09
C ILE A 12 -32.81 3.45 -26.35
N ASN A 13 -32.38 3.52 -27.61
CA ASN A 13 -30.96 3.55 -27.97
C ASN A 13 -30.29 4.83 -27.47
N ASP A 14 -30.92 6.00 -27.62
CA ASP A 14 -30.41 7.27 -27.08
C ASP A 14 -30.26 7.20 -25.55
N LEU A 15 -31.23 6.59 -24.85
CA LEU A 15 -31.16 6.38 -23.40
C LEU A 15 -30.07 5.37 -23.01
N GLN A 16 -29.88 4.33 -23.82
CA GLN A 16 -28.83 3.33 -23.64
C GLN A 16 -27.44 3.94 -23.84
N ASP A 17 -27.25 4.77 -24.88
CA ASP A 17 -26.00 5.48 -25.14
C ASP A 17 -25.68 6.47 -24.02
N PHE A 18 -26.68 7.20 -23.51
CA PHE A 18 -26.50 8.08 -22.35
C PHE A 18 -26.09 7.30 -21.10
N CYS A 19 -26.75 6.16 -20.83
CA CYS A 19 -26.42 5.29 -19.71
C CYS A 19 -24.98 4.73 -19.82
N GLN A 20 -24.59 4.30 -21.02
CA GLN A 20 -23.25 3.76 -21.27
C GLN A 20 -22.16 4.84 -21.14
N MET A 21 -22.43 6.08 -21.59
CA MET A 21 -21.53 7.21 -21.38
C MET A 21 -21.34 7.54 -19.90
N VAL A 22 -22.41 7.53 -19.09
CA VAL A 22 -22.32 7.75 -17.64
C VAL A 22 -21.54 6.61 -16.97
N LEU A 23 -21.78 5.36 -17.35
CA LEU A 23 -21.06 4.21 -16.82
C LEU A 23 -19.56 4.29 -17.13
N LEU A 24 -19.18 4.65 -18.37
CA LEU A 24 -17.78 4.84 -18.74
C LEU A 24 -17.12 5.99 -17.96
N LEU A 25 -17.84 7.09 -17.72
CA LEU A 25 -17.33 8.19 -16.89
C LEU A 25 -17.09 7.76 -15.44
N LEU A 26 -17.99 6.96 -14.85
CA LEU A 26 -17.81 6.40 -13.51
C LEU A 26 -16.59 5.48 -13.45
N LEU A 27 -16.41 4.60 -14.44
CA LEU A 27 -15.23 3.72 -14.53
C LEU A 27 -13.91 4.51 -14.68
N LEU A 28 -13.92 5.63 -15.42
CA LEU A 28 -12.75 6.51 -15.55
C LEU A 28 -12.46 7.24 -14.23
N ILE A 29 -13.49 7.68 -13.51
CA ILE A 29 -13.35 8.30 -12.19
C ILE A 29 -12.73 7.31 -11.21
N ASP A 30 -13.17 6.05 -11.20
CA ASP A 30 -12.60 5.01 -10.34
C ASP A 30 -11.12 4.73 -10.70
N LEU A 31 -10.78 4.66 -12.00
CA LEU A 31 -9.40 4.52 -12.45
C LEU A 31 -8.52 5.69 -11.97
N ILE A 32 -9.04 6.93 -12.05
CA ILE A 32 -8.35 8.13 -11.57
C ILE A 32 -8.19 8.09 -10.05
N HIS A 33 -9.21 7.69 -9.29
CA HIS A 33 -9.10 7.56 -7.83
C HIS A 33 -8.05 6.52 -7.44
N VAL A 34 -8.07 5.34 -8.07
CA VAL A 34 -7.04 4.31 -7.86
C VAL A 34 -5.65 4.87 -8.16
N PHE A 35 -5.51 5.64 -9.24
CA PHE A 35 -4.24 6.27 -9.60
C PHE A 35 -3.78 7.35 -8.60
N ILE A 36 -4.70 8.18 -8.09
CA ILE A 36 -4.38 9.21 -7.09
C ILE A 36 -3.95 8.57 -5.78
N VAL A 37 -4.69 7.57 -5.29
CA VAL A 37 -4.38 6.87 -4.02
C VAL A 37 -3.03 6.16 -4.13
N THR A 38 -2.81 5.41 -5.21
CA THR A 38 -1.51 4.73 -5.44
C THR A 38 -0.32 5.68 -5.57
N ARG A 39 -0.53 6.93 -6.03
CA ARG A 39 0.52 7.96 -6.08
C ARG A 39 0.79 8.60 -4.72
N ALA A 40 -0.25 8.84 -3.91
CA ALA A 40 -0.15 9.54 -2.64
C ALA A 40 0.70 8.77 -1.61
N GLU A 41 0.65 7.45 -1.64
CA GLU A 41 1.40 6.56 -0.73
C GLU A 41 2.86 6.33 -1.17
N LEU A 42 3.23 6.73 -2.40
CA LEU A 42 4.43 6.18 -3.06
C LEU A 42 5.78 6.70 -2.50
N LEU A 43 5.83 7.70 -1.61
CA LEU A 43 7.10 8.28 -1.20
C LEU A 43 7.21 8.59 0.30
N GLU A 44 6.72 7.70 1.18
CA GLU A 44 7.28 7.66 2.53
C GLU A 44 8.74 7.16 2.40
N GLY A 45 9.71 8.04 2.65
CA GLY A 45 11.13 7.74 2.46
C GLY A 45 11.59 6.55 3.31
N LEU A 46 12.76 5.99 2.96
CA LEU A 46 13.29 4.82 3.66
C LEU A 46 13.62 5.16 5.12
N TYR A 47 13.32 4.25 6.05
CA TYR A 47 13.57 4.43 7.48
C TYR A 47 12.90 5.70 8.04
N CYS A 48 13.68 6.68 8.50
CA CYS A 48 13.19 7.93 9.09
C CYS A 48 12.92 9.04 8.06
N GLY A 49 12.81 8.69 6.78
CA GLY A 49 12.49 9.62 5.71
C GLY A 49 13.69 10.47 5.31
N THR A 50 13.55 11.79 5.43
CA THR A 50 14.63 12.75 5.09
C THR A 50 15.59 13.02 6.26
N GLU A 51 15.16 12.75 7.50
CA GLU A 51 15.96 12.93 8.70
C GLU A 51 16.74 11.64 9.01
N ASN A 52 17.93 11.78 9.61
CA ASN A 52 18.67 10.62 10.08
C ASN A 52 18.01 10.07 11.35
N CYS A 53 17.84 8.75 11.48
CA CYS A 53 17.24 8.14 12.66
C CYS A 53 18.01 8.44 13.96
N TYR A 54 19.33 8.61 13.88
CA TYR A 54 20.16 9.07 15.01
C TYR A 54 19.79 10.49 15.44
N GLU A 55 19.53 11.39 14.50
CA GLU A 55 19.10 12.77 14.75
C GLU A 55 17.68 12.83 15.32
N VAL A 56 16.75 11.99 14.80
CA VAL A 56 15.36 11.91 15.30
C VAL A 56 15.32 11.54 16.78
N VAL A 57 16.17 10.61 17.22
CA VAL A 57 16.30 10.25 18.64
C VAL A 57 17.33 11.09 19.39
N ASN A 58 17.94 12.09 18.74
CA ASN A 58 18.95 12.98 19.31
C ASN A 58 20.10 12.24 20.03
N ILE A 59 20.64 11.21 19.37
CA ILE A 59 21.80 10.42 19.85
C ILE A 59 22.80 10.36 18.71
N ASP A 60 24.06 10.71 18.99
CA ASP A 60 25.12 10.57 17.99
C ASP A 60 25.44 9.10 17.71
N ARG A 61 25.75 8.76 16.44
CA ARG A 61 26.10 7.40 16.01
C ARG A 61 27.29 6.84 16.80
N SER A 62 28.27 7.67 17.15
CA SER A 62 29.48 7.27 17.87
C SER A 62 29.25 7.05 19.37
N GLU A 63 28.28 7.73 19.98
CA GLU A 63 27.93 7.62 21.40
C GLU A 63 26.76 6.63 21.65
N PHE A 64 26.35 5.90 20.60
CA PHE A 64 25.16 5.08 20.64
C PHE A 64 25.21 3.99 21.73
N ASN A 65 24.15 3.94 22.55
CA ASN A 65 23.95 2.90 23.54
C ASN A 65 22.45 2.54 23.64
N LYS A 66 22.12 1.24 23.66
CA LYS A 66 20.73 0.75 23.76
C LYS A 66 19.97 1.30 24.97
N ASN A 67 20.63 1.47 26.11
CA ASN A 67 20.02 2.06 27.30
C ASN A 67 19.75 3.55 27.14
N MET A 68 20.60 4.27 26.38
CA MET A 68 20.35 5.66 26.03
C MET A 68 19.17 5.76 25.07
N LEU A 69 19.14 4.95 24.01
CA LEU A 69 18.04 4.86 23.06
C LEU A 69 16.69 4.64 23.77
N GLY A 70 16.61 3.65 24.66
CA GLY A 70 15.38 3.37 25.40
C GLY A 70 14.96 4.48 26.38
N ARG A 71 15.91 5.28 26.90
CA ARG A 71 15.59 6.46 27.73
C ARG A 71 15.09 7.62 26.88
N THR A 72 15.77 7.93 25.78
CA THR A 72 15.41 9.04 24.91
C THR A 72 14.08 8.79 24.20
N TYR A 73 13.84 7.57 23.71
CA TYR A 73 12.55 7.17 23.15
C TYR A 73 11.40 7.41 24.13
N ARG A 74 11.51 6.96 25.39
CA ARG A 74 10.46 7.18 26.41
C ARG A 74 10.20 8.65 26.67
N LYS A 75 11.26 9.48 26.68
CA LYS A 75 11.14 10.94 26.87
C LYS A 75 10.40 11.59 25.68
N LEU A 76 10.82 11.27 24.46
CA LEU A 76 10.24 11.83 23.24
C LEU A 76 8.80 11.33 23.00
N ALA A 77 8.55 10.03 23.17
CA ALA A 77 7.21 9.45 23.09
C ALA A 77 6.25 10.11 24.09
N ALA A 78 6.71 10.39 25.31
CA ALA A 78 5.90 11.10 26.31
C ALA A 78 5.71 12.59 26.01
N GLN A 79 6.51 13.20 25.14
CA GLN A 79 6.39 14.60 24.72
C GLN A 79 5.42 14.75 23.54
N TYR A 80 5.49 13.83 22.57
CA TYR A 80 4.69 13.84 21.34
C TYR A 80 3.45 12.93 21.41
N HIS A 81 3.13 12.37 22.58
CA HIS A 81 1.91 11.58 22.74
C HIS A 81 0.65 12.43 22.44
N PRO A 82 -0.34 11.90 21.70
CA PRO A 82 -1.54 12.65 21.32
C PRO A 82 -2.28 13.27 22.53
N ASP A 83 -2.24 12.60 23.69
CA ASP A 83 -2.89 13.11 24.92
C ASP A 83 -2.24 14.37 25.52
N LYS A 84 -1.01 14.73 25.12
CA LYS A 84 -0.28 15.89 25.66
C LYS A 84 -0.30 17.12 24.76
N VAL A 85 -0.80 16.99 23.53
CA VAL A 85 -0.80 18.06 22.54
C VAL A 85 -2.19 18.61 22.33
N THR A 86 -2.29 19.89 22.01
CA THR A 86 -3.55 20.54 21.65
C THR A 86 -4.04 20.03 20.29
N ASP A 87 -5.35 20.05 20.05
CA ASP A 87 -5.95 19.53 18.80
C ASP A 87 -5.32 20.12 17.53
N THR A 88 -4.92 21.40 17.57
CA THR A 88 -4.24 22.08 16.46
C THR A 88 -2.88 21.50 16.08
N LYS A 89 -2.20 20.83 17.03
CA LYS A 89 -0.87 20.23 16.84
C LYS A 89 -0.92 18.71 16.74
N LYS A 90 -2.11 18.11 16.78
CA LYS A 90 -2.28 16.65 16.82
C LYS A 90 -1.67 15.96 15.61
N LYS A 91 -1.84 16.54 14.41
CA LYS A 91 -1.26 16.01 13.16
C LYS A 91 0.27 16.03 13.16
N GLU A 92 0.86 17.16 13.55
CA GLU A 92 2.32 17.31 13.64
C GLU A 92 2.91 16.38 14.70
N ALA A 93 2.23 16.23 15.83
CA ALA A 93 2.64 15.32 16.89
C ALA A 93 2.57 13.86 16.45
N GLU A 94 1.54 13.46 15.70
CA GLU A 94 1.39 12.13 15.14
C GLU A 94 2.53 11.80 14.15
N GLU A 95 2.87 12.73 13.27
CA GLU A 95 3.98 12.58 12.33
C GLU A 95 5.32 12.45 13.05
N LYS A 96 5.61 13.33 14.01
CA LYS A 96 6.84 13.24 14.81
C LYS A 96 6.87 11.97 15.66
N PHE A 97 5.74 11.55 16.24
CA PHE A 97 5.64 10.30 16.98
C PHE A 97 5.92 9.10 16.10
N ARG A 98 5.39 9.08 14.86
CA ARG A 98 5.68 8.04 13.86
C ARG A 98 7.18 7.98 13.55
N GLN A 99 7.82 9.13 13.28
CA GLN A 99 9.27 9.20 13.04
C GLN A 99 10.07 8.67 14.23
N ILE A 100 9.72 9.07 15.46
CA ILE A 100 10.38 8.59 16.69
C ILE A 100 10.22 7.08 16.87
N ALA A 101 9.02 6.54 16.60
CA ALA A 101 8.76 5.11 16.67
C ALA A 101 9.59 4.34 15.64
N THR A 102 9.60 4.79 14.38
CA THR A 102 10.40 4.17 13.31
C THR A 102 11.90 4.24 13.60
N ALA A 103 12.40 5.37 14.11
CA ALA A 103 13.79 5.53 14.50
C ALA A 103 14.17 4.57 15.62
N TYR A 104 13.31 4.45 16.65
CA TYR A 104 13.50 3.51 17.73
C TYR A 104 13.53 2.07 17.24
N GLU A 105 12.57 1.65 16.41
CA GLU A 105 12.49 0.29 15.87
C GLU A 105 13.70 -0.05 14.98
N THR A 106 14.16 0.91 14.18
CA THR A 106 15.34 0.77 13.34
C THR A 106 16.63 0.61 14.15
N LEU A 107 16.78 1.36 15.26
CA LEU A 107 18.02 1.36 16.05
C LEU A 107 18.01 0.36 17.22
N LYS A 108 16.85 -0.18 17.60
CA LYS A 108 16.68 -1.05 18.78
C LYS A 108 17.43 -2.37 18.65
N ASP A 109 17.32 -3.01 17.49
CA ASP A 109 17.97 -4.28 17.22
C ASP A 109 19.32 -4.08 16.53
N ASP A 110 20.30 -4.94 16.83
CA ASP A 110 21.65 -4.77 16.27
C ASP A 110 21.69 -5.06 14.78
N GLU A 111 20.85 -6.00 14.30
CA GLU A 111 20.76 -6.34 12.89
C GLU A 111 20.09 -5.20 12.12
N THR A 112 19.02 -4.62 12.67
CA THR A 112 18.33 -3.47 12.08
C THR A 112 19.21 -2.23 12.01
N ARG A 113 19.96 -1.99 13.07
CA ARG A 113 20.92 -0.89 13.11
C ARG A 113 22.06 -1.10 12.12
N ALA A 114 22.56 -2.33 11.96
CA ALA A 114 23.62 -2.63 11.00
C ALA A 114 23.18 -2.38 9.55
N ASP A 115 21.95 -2.77 9.18
CA ASP A 115 21.41 -2.47 7.84
C ASP A 115 21.18 -0.96 7.63
N TYR A 116 20.77 -0.25 8.67
CA TYR A 116 20.62 1.19 8.62
C TYR A 116 21.96 1.91 8.45
N ASP A 117 22.96 1.50 9.22
CA ASP A 117 24.33 1.97 9.12
C ASP A 117 24.92 1.69 7.72
N TYR A 118 24.67 0.50 7.17
CA TYR A 118 25.06 0.17 5.80
C TYR A 118 24.40 1.08 4.77
N TYR A 119 23.10 1.38 4.95
CA TYR A 119 22.37 2.31 4.10
C TYR A 119 22.96 3.72 4.13
N LEU A 120 23.37 4.21 5.31
CA LEU A 120 24.02 5.51 5.46
C LEU A 120 25.39 5.55 4.78
N ASP A 121 26.16 4.46 4.87
CA ASP A 121 27.51 4.36 4.32
C ASP A 121 27.49 4.11 2.79
N HIS A 122 26.42 3.54 2.24
CA HIS A 122 26.27 3.18 0.81
C HIS A 122 24.93 3.67 0.20
N PRO A 123 24.68 4.98 0.16
CA PRO A 123 23.41 5.53 -0.34
C PRO A 123 23.17 5.26 -1.84
N GLU A 124 24.23 5.00 -2.61
CA GLU A 124 24.16 4.67 -4.05
C GLU A 124 23.52 3.31 -4.32
N GLN A 125 23.59 2.37 -3.36
CA GLN A 125 23.06 1.02 -3.49
C GLN A 125 21.56 0.95 -3.21
N ARG A 126 20.80 1.81 -3.89
CA ARG A 126 19.37 2.02 -3.67
C ARG A 126 18.56 0.72 -3.68
N ALA A 127 18.79 -0.16 -4.65
CA ALA A 127 18.06 -1.42 -4.78
C ALA A 127 18.34 -2.39 -3.63
N TYR A 128 19.60 -2.49 -3.19
CA TYR A 128 20.00 -3.36 -2.08
C TYR A 128 19.44 -2.84 -0.74
N ASN A 129 19.60 -1.54 -0.47
CA ASN A 129 19.11 -0.92 0.75
C ASN A 129 17.58 -1.02 0.87
N TYR A 130 16.87 -0.83 -0.25
CA TYR A 130 15.42 -1.03 -0.33
C TYR A 130 15.05 -2.49 -0.03
N TYR A 131 15.75 -3.46 -0.64
CA TYR A 131 15.49 -4.87 -0.38
C TYR A 131 15.71 -5.25 1.10
N GLN A 132 16.82 -4.82 1.72
CA GLN A 132 17.11 -5.09 3.13
C GLN A 132 16.03 -4.50 4.05
N TYR A 133 15.56 -3.28 3.77
CA TYR A 133 14.47 -2.66 4.50
C TYR A 133 13.17 -3.45 4.39
N TYR A 134 12.67 -3.70 3.18
CA TYR A 134 11.38 -4.38 2.99
C TYR A 134 11.38 -5.83 3.44
N ARG A 135 12.53 -6.51 3.40
CA ARG A 135 12.66 -7.88 3.88
C ARG A 135 12.25 -7.98 5.35
N ARG A 136 12.52 -7.00 6.21
CA ARG A 136 12.16 -7.14 7.63
C ARG A 136 10.67 -6.99 7.93
N TRP A 137 9.97 -6.16 7.17
CA TRP A 137 8.56 -5.84 7.40
C TRP A 137 7.62 -6.76 6.62
N VAL A 138 8.02 -7.13 5.41
CA VAL A 138 7.17 -7.81 4.44
C VAL A 138 7.66 -9.22 4.14
N ALA A 139 8.82 -9.67 4.66
CA ALA A 139 9.24 -11.05 4.42
C ALA A 139 8.10 -12.00 4.84
N PRO A 140 7.51 -12.71 3.87
CA PRO A 140 6.50 -13.67 4.21
C PRO A 140 7.17 -14.73 5.07
N LYS A 141 6.58 -15.02 6.23
CA LYS A 141 7.03 -16.13 7.08
C LYS A 141 6.86 -17.50 6.40
N VAL A 142 6.14 -17.50 5.27
CA VAL A 142 5.91 -18.64 4.41
C VAL A 142 6.75 -18.50 3.14
N ASP A 143 7.34 -19.59 2.67
CA ASP A 143 8.05 -19.61 1.39
C ASP A 143 7.17 -19.04 0.27
N VAL A 144 7.69 -18.04 -0.47
CA VAL A 144 7.00 -17.40 -1.61
C VAL A 144 6.52 -18.43 -2.63
N ARG A 145 7.27 -19.52 -2.81
CA ARG A 145 6.92 -20.64 -3.70
C ARG A 145 5.55 -21.26 -3.36
N ILE A 146 5.20 -21.35 -2.08
CA ILE A 146 3.90 -21.88 -1.63
C ILE A 146 2.79 -20.91 -2.04
N VAL A 147 2.99 -19.61 -1.85
CA VAL A 147 2.02 -18.57 -2.24
C VAL A 147 1.77 -18.59 -3.75
N VAL A 148 2.83 -18.75 -4.54
CA VAL A 148 2.73 -18.87 -6.01
C VAL A 148 1.99 -20.14 -6.42
N LEU A 149 2.29 -21.29 -5.81
CA LEU A 149 1.58 -22.54 -6.11
C LEU A 149 0.09 -22.45 -5.80
N VAL A 150 -0.27 -21.92 -4.62
CA VAL A 150 -1.67 -21.77 -4.22
C VAL A 150 -2.42 -20.81 -5.14
N THR A 151 -1.80 -19.68 -5.50
CA THR A 151 -2.43 -18.72 -6.42
C THR A 151 -2.63 -19.32 -7.82
N LEU A 152 -1.67 -20.10 -8.34
CA LEU A 152 -1.83 -20.81 -9.62
C LEU A 152 -2.96 -21.85 -9.58
N ILE A 153 -3.09 -22.61 -8.49
CA ILE A 153 -4.18 -23.57 -8.31
C ILE A 153 -5.53 -22.84 -8.26
N LEU A 154 -5.64 -21.73 -7.52
CA LEU A 154 -6.87 -20.92 -7.47
C LEU A 154 -7.26 -20.37 -8.84
N ILE A 155 -6.30 -19.82 -9.60
CA ILE A 155 -6.54 -19.34 -10.96
C ILE A 155 -7.05 -20.47 -11.86
N SER A 156 -6.44 -21.66 -11.76
CA SER A 156 -6.87 -22.83 -12.53
C SER A 156 -8.29 -23.26 -12.18
N VAL A 157 -8.65 -23.30 -10.90
CA VAL A 157 -10.02 -23.60 -10.44
C VAL A 157 -11.01 -22.57 -10.97
N ILE A 158 -10.70 -21.29 -10.87
CA ILE A 158 -11.56 -20.21 -11.38
C ILE A 158 -11.74 -20.33 -12.90
N GLN A 159 -10.67 -20.59 -13.66
CA GLN A 159 -10.73 -20.80 -15.11
C GLN A 159 -11.64 -21.97 -15.47
N VAL A 160 -11.55 -23.09 -14.73
CA VAL A 160 -12.41 -24.26 -14.94
C VAL A 160 -13.88 -23.95 -14.60
N CYS A 161 -14.13 -23.29 -13.48
CA CYS A 161 -15.49 -22.88 -13.09
C CYS A 161 -16.13 -21.94 -14.13
N PHE A 162 -15.36 -20.96 -14.61
CA PHE A 162 -15.83 -20.03 -15.63
C PHE A 162 -16.11 -20.73 -16.97
N ASN A 163 -15.25 -21.68 -17.36
CA ASN A 163 -15.44 -22.48 -18.57
C ASN A 163 -16.72 -23.31 -18.49
N ILE A 164 -16.97 -23.99 -17.36
CA ILE A 164 -18.19 -24.76 -17.13
C ILE A 164 -19.43 -23.85 -17.17
N PHE A 165 -19.40 -22.70 -16.50
CA PHE A 165 -20.55 -21.80 -16.44
C PHE A 165 -20.88 -21.15 -17.79
N LEU A 166 -19.87 -20.73 -18.56
CA LEU A 166 -20.09 -20.12 -19.88
C LEU A 166 -20.43 -21.12 -20.98
N PHE A 167 -19.97 -22.38 -20.88
CA PHE A 167 -20.19 -23.36 -21.94
C PHE A 167 -21.55 -24.07 -21.83
N VAL A 168 -22.07 -24.27 -20.62
CA VAL A 168 -23.33 -25.01 -20.38
C VAL A 168 -24.59 -24.37 -21.02
N PRO A 169 -24.81 -23.05 -21.03
CA PRO A 169 -26.04 -22.51 -21.63
C PRO A 169 -26.10 -22.63 -23.17
N ARG A 170 -24.97 -22.86 -23.87
CA ARG A 170 -24.99 -22.98 -25.34
C ARG A 170 -25.56 -24.30 -25.85
N VAL A 171 -25.64 -25.33 -25.01
CA VAL A 171 -26.16 -26.64 -25.44
C VAL A 171 -27.70 -26.68 -25.40
N PHE A 172 -28.35 -25.81 -24.63
CA PHE A 172 -29.81 -25.87 -24.44
C PHE A 172 -30.64 -25.14 -25.50
N GLU A 173 -30.00 -24.47 -26.47
CA GLU A 173 -30.69 -23.72 -27.54
C GLU A 173 -30.94 -24.54 -28.81
N PHE A 174 -30.65 -25.86 -28.82
CA PHE A 174 -30.94 -26.74 -29.97
C PHE A 174 -32.16 -27.64 -29.81
N GLU A 175 -32.95 -27.49 -28.75
CA GLU A 175 -34.30 -28.09 -28.68
C GLU A 175 -35.38 -27.03 -28.43
N GLN A 176 -35.66 -26.23 -29.46
CA GLN A 176 -36.97 -25.63 -29.74
C GLN A 176 -37.05 -25.19 -31.20
#